data_AF-A0A7Y5PDM5-F1
#
_entry.id   AF-A0A7Y5PDM5-F1
#
_cell.length_a   1.000
_cell.length_b   1.000
_cell.length_c   1.000
_cell.angle_alpha   90.00
_cell.angle_beta   90.00
_cell.angle_gamma   90.00
#
_symmetry.space_group_name_H-M   'P 1'
#
loop_
_entity.id
_entity.type
_entity.pdbx_description
1 polymer ?
#
loop_
_entity_poly.entity_id
_entity_poly.type
_entity_poly.pdbx_seq_one_letter_code
_entity_poly.pdbx_strand_id
1 'polypeptide(L)' 'AGGDITDIVIEERRRQLFAEGQRYVDMLRKNIPFPTGTNGANRKGQVYGPVTCVPLPNVETQNNPNFKT' A
#
# COMPACT_ATOMS: atom_id res chain seq x y z
N ALA A 1 15.70 23.24 13.20
CA ALA A 1 16.27 21.88 13.04
C ALA A 1 15.81 21.36 11.69
N GLY A 2 16.73 21.07 10.77
CA GLY A 2 16.37 20.50 9.46
C GLY A 2 15.96 19.04 9.65
N GLY A 3 14.78 18.67 9.16
CA GLY A 3 14.38 17.25 9.12
C GLY A 3 15.28 16.45 8.20
N ASP A 4 15.28 15.12 8.35
CA ASP A 4 15.96 14.21 7.42
C ASP A 4 15.49 14.51 5.99
N ILE A 5 16.44 14.61 5.05
CA ILE A 5 16.16 14.85 3.63
C ILE A 5 15.21 13.79 3.07
N THR A 6 15.26 12.58 3.60
CA THR A 6 14.38 11.48 3.23
C THR A 6 12.91 11.80 3.52
N ASP A 7 12.62 12.40 4.68
CA ASP A 7 11.26 12.76 5.08
C ASP A 7 10.71 13.89 4.20
N ILE A 8 11.55 14.86 3.86
CA ILE A 8 11.20 15.94 2.94
C ILE A 8 10.83 15.36 1.57
N VAL A 9 11.66 14.47 1.03
CA VAL A 9 11.39 13.81 -0.26
C VAL A 9 10.08 13.00 -0.22
N ILE A 10 9.80 12.29 0.89
CA ILE A 10 8.56 11.52 1.05
C ILE A 10 7.33 12.45 1.07
N GLU A 11 7.39 13.57 1.77
CA GLU A 11 6.28 14.54 1.81
C GLU A 11 6.05 15.20 0.44
N GLU A 12 7.11 15.66 -0.22
CA GLU A 12 6.97 16.32 -1.53
C GLU A 12 6.43 15.35 -2.59
N ARG A 13 6.87 14.09 -2.59
CA ARG A 13 6.29 13.05 -3.46
C ARG A 13 4.80 12.81 -3.19
N ARG A 14 4.38 12.82 -1.92
CA ARG A 14 2.95 12.63 -1.57
C ARG A 14 2.08 13.74 -2.15
N ARG A 15 2.60 14.97 -2.20
CA ARG A 15 1.89 16.15 -2.72
C ARG A 15 1.92 16.18 -4.24
N GLN A 16 3.11 16.08 -4.81
CA GLN A 16 3.31 16.25 -6.25
C GLN A 16 2.72 15.10 -7.06
N LEU A 17 2.79 13.86 -6.57
CA LEU A 17 2.34 12.65 -7.27
C LEU A 17 0.99 12.14 -6.72
N PHE A 18 0.19 13.07 -6.19
CA PHE A 18 -1.14 12.76 -5.67
C PHE A 18 -2.04 12.23 -6.80
N ALA A 19 -2.73 11.12 -6.55
CA ALA A 19 -3.57 10.42 -7.53
C ALA A 19 -2.84 9.86 -8.78
N GLU A 20 -1.51 9.77 -8.76
CA GLU A 20 -0.71 9.16 -9.85
C GLU A 20 -0.33 7.69 -9.58
N GLY A 21 -0.95 7.05 -8.59
CA GLY A 21 -0.68 5.64 -8.23
C GLY A 21 0.62 5.39 -7.46
N GLN A 22 1.41 6.44 -7.15
CA GLN A 22 2.73 6.30 -6.53
C GLN A 22 2.68 6.05 -5.02
N ARG A 23 1.68 6.60 -4.33
CA ARG A 23 1.64 6.62 -2.86
C ARG A 23 1.69 5.22 -2.24
N TYR A 24 0.96 4.26 -2.80
CA TYR A 24 0.90 2.91 -2.26
C TYR A 24 2.27 2.21 -2.27
N VAL A 25 2.99 2.31 -3.40
CA VAL A 25 4.33 1.73 -3.55
C VAL A 25 5.37 2.46 -2.68
N ASP A 26 5.25 3.77 -2.56
CA ASP A 26 6.10 4.56 -1.64
C ASP A 26 5.94 4.10 -0.19
N MET A 27 4.71 3.80 0.24
CA MET A 27 4.46 3.31 1.59
C MET A 27 5.11 1.95 1.84
N LEU A 28 5.03 1.03 0.88
CA LEU A 28 5.67 -0.29 0.98
C LEU A 28 7.20 -0.18 1.04
N ARG A 29 7.83 0.52 0.08
CA ARG A 29 9.30 0.54 -0.05
C ARG A 29 10.00 1.39 1.02
N LYS A 30 9.28 2.31 1.67
CA LYS A 30 9.80 3.16 2.75
C LYS A 30 9.26 2.76 4.13
N ASN A 31 8.57 1.62 4.24
CA ASN A 31 7.97 1.13 5.49
C ASN A 31 7.10 2.20 6.18
N ILE A 32 6.38 3.01 5.41
CA ILE A 32 5.45 4.00 5.96
C ILE A 32 4.21 3.24 6.43
N PRO A 33 3.79 3.40 7.70
CA PRO A 33 2.62 2.70 8.22
C PRO A 33 1.35 2.99 7.42
N PHE A 34 0.58 1.95 7.13
CA PHE A 34 -0.78 2.12 6.62
C PHE A 34 -1.69 2.66 7.72
N PRO A 35 -2.72 3.46 7.37
CA PRO A 35 -3.73 3.87 8.35
C PRO A 35 -4.35 2.63 9.01
N THR A 36 -4.42 2.62 10.35
CA THR A 36 -5.02 1.54 11.14
C THR A 36 -6.13 2.09 12.05
N GLY A 37 -6.95 1.20 12.63
CA GLY A 37 -8.05 1.58 13.53
C GLY A 37 -9.13 2.41 12.84
N THR A 38 -9.76 3.35 13.56
CA THR A 38 -10.85 4.22 13.04
C THR A 38 -10.40 5.09 11.86
N ASN A 39 -9.11 5.43 11.79
CA ASN A 39 -8.51 6.21 10.70
C ASN A 39 -8.11 5.36 9.48
N GLY A 40 -8.09 4.04 9.65
CA GLY A 40 -7.84 3.04 8.61
C GLY A 40 -9.03 2.13 8.37
N ALA A 41 -10.21 2.49 8.87
CA ALA A 41 -11.43 1.80 8.54
C ALA A 41 -11.95 2.28 7.19
N ASN A 42 -12.55 1.37 6.43
CA ASN A 42 -13.32 1.76 5.26
C ASN A 42 -14.53 2.63 5.68
N ARG A 43 -15.26 3.16 4.70
CA ARG A 43 -16.46 3.98 4.95
C ARG A 43 -17.54 3.28 5.81
N LYS A 44 -17.50 1.95 5.95
CA LYS A 44 -18.41 1.14 6.76
C LYS A 44 -17.87 0.85 8.18
N GLY A 45 -16.74 1.45 8.57
CA GLY A 45 -16.11 1.18 9.87
C GLY A 45 -15.34 -0.14 9.93
N GLN A 46 -15.13 -0.82 8.80
CA GLN A 46 -14.41 -2.09 8.76
C GLN A 46 -12.91 -1.83 8.61
N VAL A 47 -12.11 -2.38 9.51
CA VAL A 47 -10.65 -2.25 9.50
C VAL A 47 -10.07 -3.09 8.35
N TYR A 48 -9.12 -2.53 7.60
CA TYR A 48 -8.39 -3.30 6.60
C TYR A 48 -7.50 -4.37 7.25
N GLY A 49 -7.37 -5.52 6.59
CA GLY A 49 -6.47 -6.59 7.03
C GLY A 49 -4.98 -6.21 6.91
N PRO A 50 -4.08 -7.04 7.45
CA PRO A 50 -2.64 -6.78 7.41
C PRO A 50 -2.00 -7.02 6.03
N VAL A 51 -2.75 -7.59 5.09
CA VAL A 51 -2.24 -7.96 3.77
C VAL A 51 -2.26 -6.77 2.81
N THR A 52 -1.15 -6.60 2.10
CA THR A 52 -1.00 -5.57 1.07
C THR A 52 -1.17 -6.17 -0.32
N CYS A 53 -0.73 -7.41 -0.53
CA CYS A 53 -0.81 -8.08 -1.83
C CYS A 53 -2.26 -8.34 -2.27
N VAL A 54 -2.54 -8.09 -3.54
CA VAL A 54 -3.77 -8.54 -4.19
C VAL A 54 -3.69 -10.06 -4.34
N PRO A 55 -4.77 -10.80 -4.03
CA PRO A 55 -4.77 -12.25 -4.19
C PRO A 55 -4.56 -12.64 -5.65
N LEU A 56 -3.84 -13.75 -5.87
CA LEU A 56 -3.63 -14.27 -7.20
C LEU A 56 -5.00 -14.67 -7.81
N PRO A 57 -5.32 -14.23 -9.05
CA PRO A 57 -6.60 -14.55 -9.67
C PRO A 57 -6.80 -16.06 -9.84
N ASN A 58 -8.05 -16.50 -9.73
CA ASN A 58 -8.41 -17.91 -9.93
C ASN A 58 -8.01 -18.43 -11.32
N VAL A 59 -8.03 -17.59 -12.35
CA VAL A 59 -7.62 -17.99 -13.71
C VAL A 59 -6.15 -18.40 -13.76
N GLU A 60 -5.27 -17.75 -13.00
CA GLU A 60 -3.84 -18.07 -12.95
C GLU A 60 -3.59 -19.39 -12.23
N THR A 61 -4.41 -19.71 -11.22
CA THR A 61 -4.29 -20.95 -10.45
C THR A 61 -4.94 -22.15 -11.13
N GLN A 62 -6.08 -21.95 -11.80
CA GLN A 62 -6.83 -23.03 -12.46
C GLN A 62 -6.26 -23.40 -13.83
N ASN A 63 -5.71 -22.43 -14.57
CA ASN A 63 -5.17 -22.69 -15.91
C ASN A 63 -3.70 -23.12 -15.90
N ASN A 64 -3.00 -23.01 -14.76
CA ASN A 64 -1.61 -23.39 -14.64
C ASN A 64 -1.45 -24.70 -13.85
N PRO A 65 -1.20 -25.85 -14.50
CA PRO A 65 -1.01 -27.13 -13.81
C PRO A 65 0.26 -27.18 -12.94
N ASN A 66 1.16 -26.19 -13.05
CA ASN A 66 2.34 -26.08 -12.20
C ASN A 66 2.09 -25.22 -10.95
N PHE A 67 0.92 -24.59 -10.81
CA PHE A 67 0.60 -23.84 -9.62
C PHE A 67 0.43 -24.81 -8.44
N LYS A 68 1.33 -24.71 -7.45
CA LYS A 68 1.28 -25.49 -6.22
C LYS A 68 1.03 -24.52 -5.07
N THR A 69 -0.03 -24.80 -4.32
CA THR A 69 -0.40 -24.09 -3.09
C THR A 69 0.59 -24.34 -1.97
#